data_AF-A0A8J3IFG0-F1
#
_entry.id   AF-A0A8J3IFG0-F1
#
_cell.length_a   1.000
_cell.length_b   1.000
_cell.length_c   1.000
_cell.angle_alpha   90.00
_cell.angle_beta   90.00
_cell.angle_gamma   90.00
#
_symmetry.space_group_name_H-M   'P 1'
#
loop_
_entity.id
_entity.type
_entity.pdbx_description
1 polymer ?
#
loop_
_entity_poly.entity_id
_entity_poly.type
_entity_poly.pdbx_seq_one_letter_code
_entity_poly.pdbx_strand_id
1 'polypeptide(L)'
;MTTTRRSRTTRGPATSVTASSVVAPVSTMSYAPSTHPPKFITAVGVGFLILWVVALMTQIQTNEAFITNAGQINVYHPNWAILWQPIALIAGQQSPQEAIATIFGWGIELVYLGFVVGYELMQHSVARSGALMGRIFKTGSWIIVGFNFWTDYNYGTLSTAAWGHIAFAFITGFIVGFFGTIGLALIEHGWSRA
;
A
#
# COMPACT_ATOMS: atom_id res chain seq x y z
N MET A 1 -66.39 26.72 7.76
CA MET A 1 -65.94 27.83 6.90
C MET A 1 -64.44 27.66 6.72
N THR A 2 -63.99 27.07 5.61
CA THR A 2 -62.58 26.65 5.43
C THR A 2 -62.09 27.16 4.08
N THR A 3 -61.21 28.15 4.13
CA THR A 3 -60.77 28.96 2.99
C THR A 3 -59.72 28.22 2.18
N THR A 4 -60.05 27.90 0.93
CA THR A 4 -59.14 27.28 -0.04
C THR A 4 -58.19 28.34 -0.60
N ARG A 5 -56.90 28.26 -0.27
CA ARG A 5 -55.86 29.16 -0.80
C ARG A 5 -55.22 28.56 -2.05
N ARG A 6 -55.60 29.03 -3.23
CA ARG A 6 -54.93 28.72 -4.51
C ARG A 6 -53.59 29.45 -4.58
N SER A 7 -52.49 28.70 -4.62
CA SER A 7 -51.16 29.22 -4.98
C SER A 7 -51.02 29.26 -6.50
N ARG A 8 -50.66 30.42 -7.02
CA ARG A 8 -50.58 30.77 -8.45
C ARG A 8 -49.15 30.50 -8.91
N THR A 9 -48.94 29.47 -9.72
CA THR A 9 -47.64 29.13 -10.29
C THR A 9 -47.33 30.05 -11.46
N THR A 10 -46.46 31.03 -11.26
CA THR A 10 -45.94 31.91 -12.32
C THR A 10 -44.85 31.17 -13.08
N ARG A 11 -45.14 30.71 -14.30
CA ARG A 11 -44.12 30.20 -15.25
C ARG A 11 -43.30 31.38 -15.77
N GLY A 12 -42.03 31.46 -15.37
CA GLY A 12 -41.05 32.32 -16.03
C GLY A 12 -40.64 31.75 -17.39
N PRO A 13 -40.17 32.58 -18.33
CA PRO A 13 -39.73 32.16 -19.65
C PRO A 13 -38.48 31.27 -19.55
N ALA A 14 -38.51 30.13 -20.26
CA ALA A 14 -37.38 29.24 -20.38
C ALA A 14 -36.30 29.90 -21.25
N THR A 15 -35.26 30.44 -20.62
CA THR A 15 -34.00 30.79 -21.29
C THR A 15 -33.27 29.50 -21.64
N SER A 16 -33.32 29.11 -22.91
CA SER A 16 -32.46 28.07 -23.46
C SER A 16 -31.02 28.59 -23.51
N VAL A 17 -30.27 28.37 -22.44
CA VAL A 17 -28.83 28.59 -22.43
C VAL A 17 -28.20 27.41 -23.18
N THR A 18 -27.90 27.63 -24.46
CA THR A 18 -27.07 26.72 -25.24
C THR A 18 -25.67 26.74 -24.63
N ALA A 19 -25.40 25.80 -23.72
CA ALA A 19 -24.07 25.59 -23.18
C ALA A 19 -23.18 25.02 -24.30
N SER A 20 -22.46 25.90 -25.01
CA SER A 20 -21.34 25.49 -25.85
C SER A 20 -20.30 24.83 -24.96
N SER A 21 -20.30 23.51 -24.90
CA SER A 21 -19.23 22.74 -24.26
C SER A 21 -17.96 22.94 -25.08
N VAL A 22 -17.14 23.90 -24.69
CA VAL A 22 -15.76 24.02 -25.15
C VAL A 22 -15.03 22.79 -24.62
N VAL A 23 -14.97 21.73 -25.44
CA VAL A 23 -14.14 20.56 -25.18
C VAL A 23 -12.71 21.06 -25.29
N ALA A 24 -12.08 21.32 -24.14
CA ALA A 24 -10.67 21.64 -24.10
C ALA A 24 -9.91 20.50 -24.80
N PRO A 25 -9.00 20.79 -25.73
CA PRO A 25 -8.21 19.75 -26.37
C PRO A 25 -7.45 18.99 -25.29
N VAL A 26 -7.70 17.69 -25.20
CA VAL A 26 -6.94 16.80 -24.33
C VAL A 26 -5.52 16.81 -24.85
N SER A 27 -4.65 17.57 -24.17
CA SER A 27 -3.21 17.57 -24.44
C SER A 27 -2.70 16.16 -24.21
N THR A 28 -2.55 15.40 -25.29
CA THR A 28 -1.81 14.13 -25.26
C THR A 28 -0.39 14.45 -24.84
N MET A 29 -0.05 14.19 -23.58
CA MET A 29 1.34 14.22 -23.12
C MET A 29 2.12 13.21 -23.96
N SER A 30 2.89 13.70 -24.92
CA SER A 30 3.86 12.89 -25.62
C SER A 30 4.98 12.58 -24.63
N TYR A 31 4.95 11.40 -24.03
CA TYR A 31 6.05 10.92 -23.20
C TYR A 31 7.32 10.87 -24.06
N ALA A 32 8.33 11.64 -23.67
CA ALA A 32 9.64 11.56 -24.30
C ALA A 32 10.17 10.13 -24.13
N PRO A 33 10.68 9.47 -25.20
CA PRO A 33 11.28 8.16 -25.08
C PRO A 33 12.46 8.24 -24.10
N SER A 34 12.47 7.39 -23.05
CA SER A 34 13.57 7.40 -22.08
C SER A 34 14.88 7.08 -22.78
N THR A 35 15.92 7.86 -22.50
CA THR A 35 17.26 7.70 -23.09
C THR A 35 18.07 6.58 -22.44
N HIS A 36 17.57 5.98 -21.35
CA HIS A 36 18.29 4.94 -20.64
C HIS A 36 18.20 3.57 -21.34
N PRO A 37 19.31 2.80 -21.38
CA PRO A 37 19.30 1.44 -21.93
C PRO A 37 18.30 0.53 -21.21
N PRO A 38 17.56 -0.34 -21.91
CA PRO A 38 16.59 -1.25 -21.31
C PRO A 38 17.16 -2.08 -20.14
N LYS A 39 18.39 -2.60 -20.32
CA LYS A 39 19.10 -3.37 -19.29
C LYS A 39 19.33 -2.59 -17.99
N PHE A 40 19.59 -1.29 -18.07
CA PHE A 40 19.78 -0.45 -16.89
C PHE A 40 18.46 -0.29 -16.13
N ILE A 41 17.36 -0.03 -16.85
CA ILE A 41 16.03 0.10 -16.24
C ILE A 41 15.63 -1.20 -15.52
N THR A 42 15.82 -2.35 -16.18
CA THR A 42 15.58 -3.67 -15.56
C THR A 42 16.44 -3.87 -14.32
N ALA A 43 17.73 -3.51 -14.35
CA ALA A 43 18.62 -3.65 -13.20
C ALA A 43 18.19 -2.77 -12.01
N VAL A 44 17.75 -1.53 -12.27
CA VAL A 44 17.19 -0.65 -11.22
C VAL A 44 15.92 -1.26 -10.62
N GLY A 45 15.03 -1.80 -11.45
CA GLY A 45 13.83 -2.48 -10.97
C GLY A 45 14.13 -3.69 -10.09
N VAL A 46 15.13 -4.51 -10.46
CA VAL A 46 15.62 -5.62 -9.61
C VAL A 46 16.17 -5.10 -8.29
N GLY A 47 16.92 -3.98 -8.30
CA GLY A 47 17.42 -3.33 -7.08
C GLY A 47 16.28 -2.93 -6.13
N PHE A 48 15.19 -2.36 -6.64
CA PHE A 48 14.01 -2.06 -5.84
C PHE A 48 13.33 -3.30 -5.28
N LEU A 49 13.23 -4.40 -6.05
CA LEU A 49 12.68 -5.65 -5.53
C LEU A 49 13.53 -6.25 -4.42
N ILE A 50 14.86 -6.16 -4.50
CA ILE A 50 15.75 -6.64 -3.43
C ILE A 50 15.51 -5.83 -2.15
N LEU A 51 15.49 -4.50 -2.24
CA LEU A 51 15.21 -3.63 -1.09
C LEU A 51 13.81 -3.88 -0.52
N TRP A 52 12.82 -4.12 -1.40
CA TRP A 52 11.47 -4.47 -1.00
C TRP A 52 11.42 -5.77 -0.20
N VAL A 53 12.08 -6.85 -0.67
CA VAL A 53 12.13 -8.13 0.06
C VAL A 53 12.78 -7.97 1.43
N VAL A 54 13.90 -7.23 1.52
CA VAL A 54 14.58 -7.01 2.80
C VAL A 54 13.69 -6.23 3.78
N ALA A 55 13.04 -5.17 3.32
CA ALA A 55 12.13 -4.37 4.15
C ALA A 55 10.91 -5.19 4.59
N LEU A 56 10.33 -5.98 3.68
CA LEU A 56 9.20 -6.88 3.93
C LEU A 56 9.53 -7.89 5.04
N MET A 57 10.67 -8.57 4.91
CA MET A 57 11.15 -9.50 5.93
C MET A 57 11.36 -8.83 7.28
N THR A 58 11.82 -7.58 7.27
CA THR A 58 12.04 -6.82 8.51
C THR A 58 10.71 -6.49 9.18
N GLN A 59 9.70 -6.05 8.41
CA GLN A 59 8.35 -5.80 8.92
C GLN A 59 7.67 -7.05 9.48
N ILE A 60 7.85 -8.21 8.82
CA ILE A 60 7.36 -9.47 9.36
C ILE A 60 8.01 -9.76 10.72
N GLN A 61 9.33 -9.60 10.85
CA GLN A 61 10.04 -9.83 12.11
C GLN A 61 9.61 -8.85 13.22
N THR A 62 9.37 -7.58 12.92
CA THR A 62 8.90 -6.60 13.92
C THR A 62 7.48 -6.92 14.38
N ASN A 63 6.61 -7.38 13.48
CA ASN A 63 5.27 -7.87 13.80
C ASN A 63 5.30 -9.18 14.63
N GLU A 64 6.23 -10.09 14.34
CA GLU A 64 6.46 -11.29 15.16
C GLU A 64 6.98 -10.96 16.55
N ALA A 65 7.89 -9.98 16.66
CA ALA A 65 8.41 -9.52 17.94
C ALA A 65 7.31 -8.90 18.81
N PHE A 66 6.37 -8.18 18.21
CA PHE A 66 5.19 -7.67 18.90
C PHE A 66 4.34 -8.78 19.53
N ILE A 67 3.97 -9.82 18.77
CA ILE A 67 3.07 -10.87 19.29
C ILE A 67 3.77 -11.81 20.27
N THR A 68 5.07 -12.03 20.10
CA THR A 68 5.86 -12.91 20.97
C THR A 68 6.48 -12.18 22.17
N ASN A 69 6.36 -10.85 22.23
CA ASN A 69 7.10 -9.99 23.15
C ASN A 69 8.62 -10.23 23.08
N ALA A 70 9.14 -10.53 21.88
CA ALA A 70 10.58 -10.62 21.67
C ALA A 70 11.23 -9.24 21.76
N GLY A 71 12.56 -9.24 21.92
CA GLY A 71 13.36 -8.02 21.95
C GLY A 71 13.42 -7.33 20.57
N GLN A 72 14.30 -6.32 20.48
CA GLN A 72 14.51 -5.58 19.23
C GLN A 72 15.13 -6.48 18.14
N ILE A 73 14.62 -6.34 16.93
CA ILE A 73 15.10 -6.97 15.70
C ILE A 73 16.23 -6.14 15.11
N ASN A 74 17.38 -6.79 14.92
CA ASN A 74 18.52 -6.19 14.24
C ASN A 74 18.28 -6.16 12.73
N VAL A 75 18.00 -4.96 12.21
CA VAL A 75 17.66 -4.72 10.80
C VAL A 75 18.87 -4.92 9.86
N TYR A 76 20.09 -4.91 10.40
CA TYR A 76 21.31 -5.16 9.63
C TYR A 76 21.54 -6.66 9.37
N HIS A 77 20.85 -7.53 10.10
CA HIS A 77 20.95 -8.98 9.98
C HIS A 77 19.55 -9.62 9.94
N PRO A 78 18.74 -9.33 8.92
CA PRO A 78 17.39 -9.88 8.83
C PRO A 78 17.46 -11.40 8.67
N ASN A 79 16.58 -12.12 9.37
CA ASN A 79 16.54 -13.57 9.31
C ASN A 79 15.91 -14.04 7.99
N TRP A 80 16.72 -14.59 7.07
CA TRP A 80 16.26 -15.13 5.79
C TRP A 80 15.34 -16.36 5.91
N ALA A 81 15.34 -17.03 7.07
CA ALA A 81 14.41 -18.13 7.32
C ALA A 81 12.94 -17.67 7.33
N ILE A 82 12.67 -16.37 7.52
CA ILE A 82 11.32 -15.75 7.45
C ILE A 82 10.61 -16.15 6.16
N LEU A 83 11.32 -16.17 5.03
CA LEU A 83 10.73 -16.50 3.72
C LEU A 83 10.24 -17.95 3.62
N TRP A 84 10.78 -18.84 4.45
CA TRP A 84 10.40 -20.25 4.50
C TRP A 84 9.32 -20.55 5.55
N GLN A 85 8.97 -19.60 6.41
CA GLN A 85 7.98 -19.80 7.47
C GLN A 85 6.60 -20.22 6.94
N PRO A 86 6.03 -19.63 5.85
CA PRO A 86 4.73 -20.08 5.37
C PRO A 86 4.73 -21.56 4.95
N ILE A 87 5.84 -22.02 4.37
CA ILE A 87 6.01 -23.42 3.96
C ILE A 87 6.16 -24.31 5.20
N ALA A 88 6.97 -23.90 6.19
CA ALA A 88 7.14 -24.63 7.45
C ALA A 88 5.83 -24.72 8.25
N LEU A 89 5.01 -23.66 8.25
CA LEU A 89 3.69 -23.61 8.86
C LEU A 89 2.75 -24.65 8.24
N ILE A 90 2.66 -24.67 6.90
CA ILE A 90 1.82 -25.63 6.16
C ILE A 90 2.32 -27.07 6.39
N ALA A 91 3.63 -27.28 6.47
CA ALA A 91 4.23 -28.58 6.75
C ALA A 91 4.09 -29.03 8.21
N GLY A 92 3.54 -28.21 9.10
CA GLY A 92 3.39 -28.52 10.53
C GLY A 92 4.74 -28.62 11.28
N GLN A 93 5.77 -27.93 10.79
CA GLN A 93 7.14 -27.99 11.33
C GLN A 93 7.42 -26.93 12.41
N GLN A 94 6.48 -26.02 12.64
CA GLN A 94 6.59 -24.95 13.62
C GLN A 94 5.98 -25.35 14.96
N SER A 95 6.62 -24.93 16.05
CA SER A 95 5.99 -24.97 17.37
C SER A 95 4.73 -24.08 17.40
N PRO A 96 3.79 -24.30 18.34
CA PRO A 96 2.57 -23.48 18.41
C PRO A 96 2.84 -21.97 18.53
N GLN A 97 3.91 -21.57 19.23
CA GLN A 97 4.29 -20.17 19.38
C GLN A 97 4.84 -19.58 18.06
N GLU A 98 5.70 -20.32 17.37
CA GLU A 98 6.21 -19.91 16.04
C GLU A 98 5.09 -19.83 15.02
N ALA A 99 4.13 -20.76 15.05
CA ALA A 99 2.98 -20.75 14.16
C ALA A 99 2.11 -19.51 14.37
N ILE A 100 1.83 -19.12 15.63
CA ILE A 100 1.09 -17.89 15.94
C ILE A 100 1.86 -16.67 15.44
N ALA A 101 3.17 -16.62 15.69
CA ALA A 101 4.03 -15.54 15.22
C ALA A 101 3.99 -15.42 13.69
N THR A 102 4.19 -16.54 12.98
CA THR A 102 4.16 -16.61 11.51
C THR A 102 2.81 -16.19 10.95
N ILE A 103 1.70 -16.72 11.49
CA ILE A 103 0.34 -16.35 11.04
C ILE A 103 0.10 -14.86 11.24
N PHE A 104 0.52 -14.31 12.37
CA PHE A 104 0.31 -12.90 12.67
C PHE A 104 1.19 -12.00 11.81
N GLY A 105 2.50 -12.27 11.74
CA GLY A 105 3.48 -11.51 10.96
C GLY A 105 3.12 -11.48 9.48
N TRP A 106 2.94 -12.64 8.85
CA TRP A 106 2.52 -12.72 7.45
C TRP A 106 1.09 -12.23 7.23
N GLY A 107 0.17 -12.50 8.15
CA GLY A 107 -1.22 -12.09 8.02
C GLY A 107 -1.39 -10.58 7.99
N ILE A 108 -0.74 -9.86 8.91
CA ILE A 108 -0.72 -8.39 8.92
C ILE A 108 -0.10 -7.86 7.63
N GLU A 109 1.01 -8.46 7.18
CA GLU A 109 1.72 -8.00 6.00
C GLU A 109 0.92 -8.23 4.70
N LEU A 110 0.25 -9.38 4.57
CA LEU A 110 -0.66 -9.65 3.44
C LEU A 110 -1.84 -8.68 3.42
N VAL A 111 -2.38 -8.33 4.59
CA VAL A 111 -3.43 -7.32 4.71
C VAL A 111 -2.89 -5.95 4.31
N TYR A 112 -1.69 -5.57 4.75
CA TYR A 112 -1.02 -4.32 4.38
C TYR A 112 -0.80 -4.22 2.87
N LEU A 113 -0.16 -5.22 2.25
CA LEU A 113 0.05 -5.29 0.81
C LEU A 113 -1.28 -5.30 0.04
N GLY A 114 -2.29 -6.02 0.55
CA GLY A 114 -3.63 -6.00 0.01
C GLY A 114 -4.26 -4.61 0.05
N PHE A 115 -4.05 -3.83 1.11
CA PHE A 115 -4.47 -2.44 1.17
C PHE A 115 -3.66 -1.56 0.22
N VAL A 116 -2.36 -1.74 0.09
CA VAL A 116 -1.51 -0.88 -0.76
C VAL A 116 -1.75 -1.14 -2.25
N VAL A 117 -1.62 -2.40 -2.70
CA VAL A 117 -1.89 -2.81 -4.09
C VAL A 117 -3.38 -2.68 -4.40
N GLY A 118 -4.22 -3.09 -3.45
CA GLY A 118 -5.66 -2.96 -3.58
C GLY A 118 -6.14 -1.53 -3.45
N TYR A 119 -5.38 -0.55 -2.92
CA TYR A 119 -5.88 0.82 -2.86
C TYR A 119 -6.23 1.34 -4.25
N GLU A 120 -5.35 1.08 -5.21
CA GLU A 120 -5.54 1.52 -6.60
C GLU A 120 -6.66 0.73 -7.30
N LEU A 121 -6.64 -0.61 -7.19
CA LEU A 121 -7.62 -1.48 -7.84
C LEU A 121 -9.01 -1.43 -7.18
N MET A 122 -9.03 -1.36 -5.85
CA MET A 122 -10.23 -1.41 -5.02
C MET A 122 -10.85 -0.05 -4.81
N GLN A 123 -10.15 1.09 -4.84
CA GLN A 123 -10.85 2.38 -4.76
C GLN A 123 -11.93 2.50 -5.82
N HIS A 124 -11.64 2.09 -7.06
CA HIS A 124 -12.62 2.11 -8.15
C HIS A 124 -13.76 1.10 -7.96
N SER A 125 -13.51 -0.04 -7.34
CA SER A 125 -14.52 -1.10 -7.15
C SER A 125 -15.36 -0.89 -5.88
N VAL A 126 -14.73 -0.41 -4.82
CA VAL A 126 -15.33 -0.08 -3.53
C VAL A 126 -16.14 1.20 -3.62
N ALA A 127 -15.68 2.22 -4.37
CA ALA A 127 -16.49 3.42 -4.62
C ALA A 127 -17.82 3.09 -5.34
N ARG A 128 -17.80 2.09 -6.23
CA ARG A 128 -19.02 1.57 -6.87
C ARG A 128 -19.91 0.78 -5.90
N SER A 129 -19.33 0.16 -4.89
CA SER A 129 -20.06 -0.60 -3.86
C SER A 129 -20.70 0.30 -2.80
N GLY A 130 -20.33 1.58 -2.74
CA GLY A 130 -20.96 2.60 -1.90
C GLY A 130 -19.99 3.33 -0.97
N ALA A 131 -20.39 4.53 -0.53
CA ALA A 131 -19.55 5.42 0.26
C ALA A 131 -19.11 4.84 1.61
N LEU A 132 -19.93 3.98 2.23
CA LEU A 132 -19.60 3.33 3.51
C LEU A 132 -18.40 2.39 3.36
N MET A 133 -18.41 1.54 2.32
CA MET A 133 -17.34 0.58 2.07
C MET A 133 -16.01 1.29 1.77
N GLY A 134 -16.07 2.42 1.04
CA GLY A 134 -14.90 3.27 0.80
C GLY A 134 -14.30 3.87 2.08
N ARG A 135 -15.16 4.29 3.02
CA ARG A 135 -14.71 4.79 4.32
C ARG A 135 -14.09 3.67 5.16
N ILE A 136 -14.71 2.49 5.22
CA ILE A 136 -14.18 1.34 5.97
C ILE A 136 -12.80 0.95 5.43
N PHE A 137 -12.66 0.82 4.11
CA PHE A 137 -11.39 0.47 3.48
C PHE A 137 -10.30 1.51 3.78
N LYS A 138 -10.60 2.80 3.62
CA LYS A 138 -9.66 3.89 3.92
C LYS A 138 -9.25 3.89 5.40
N THR A 139 -10.20 3.72 6.32
CA THR A 139 -9.91 3.66 7.75
C THR A 139 -9.06 2.44 8.08
N GLY A 140 -9.39 1.27 7.54
CA GLY A 140 -8.60 0.04 7.70
C GLY A 140 -7.16 0.21 7.19
N SER A 141 -6.98 0.89 6.04
CA SER A 141 -5.66 1.21 5.48
C SER A 141 -4.83 2.07 6.46
N TRP A 142 -5.43 3.09 7.07
CA TRP A 142 -4.73 3.92 8.04
C TRP A 142 -4.38 3.16 9.33
N ILE A 143 -5.27 2.27 9.78
CA ILE A 143 -5.02 1.44 10.96
C ILE A 143 -3.84 0.50 10.71
N ILE A 144 -3.80 -0.20 9.56
CA ILE A 144 -2.71 -1.14 9.26
C ILE A 144 -1.37 -0.43 9.06
N VAL A 145 -1.36 0.73 8.39
CA VAL A 145 -0.16 1.58 8.24
C VAL A 145 0.34 2.04 9.60
N GLY A 146 -0.56 2.51 10.46
CA GLY A 146 -0.22 2.94 11.81
C GLY A 146 0.30 1.80 12.69
N PHE A 147 -0.27 0.60 12.52
CA PHE A 147 0.19 -0.60 13.21
C PHE A 147 1.61 -1.00 12.80
N ASN A 148 1.89 -1.13 11.49
CA ASN A 148 3.23 -1.45 10.99
C ASN A 148 4.25 -0.38 11.38
N PHE A 149 3.86 0.91 11.33
CA PHE A 149 4.74 1.98 11.80
C PHE A 149 5.07 1.83 13.29
N TRP A 150 4.08 1.53 14.11
CA TRP A 150 4.26 1.33 15.54
C TRP A 150 5.15 0.12 15.85
N THR A 151 4.93 -1.02 15.18
CA THR A 151 5.76 -2.21 15.39
C THR A 151 7.19 -1.98 14.91
N ASP A 152 7.39 -1.35 13.76
CA ASP A 152 8.71 -0.98 13.27
C ASP A 152 9.44 -0.01 14.21
N TYR A 153 8.74 0.98 14.76
CA TYR A 153 9.32 1.94 15.71
C TYR A 153 9.78 1.26 17.01
N ASN A 154 8.97 0.36 17.57
CA ASN A 154 9.26 -0.25 18.87
C ASN A 154 10.24 -1.43 18.78
N TYR A 155 10.14 -2.22 17.70
CA TYR A 155 10.87 -3.48 17.57
C TYR A 155 11.99 -3.43 16.54
N GLY A 156 11.99 -2.52 15.57
CA GLY A 156 13.11 -2.35 14.66
C GLY A 156 14.19 -1.44 15.24
N THR A 157 15.48 -1.75 15.01
CA THR A 157 16.59 -0.89 15.46
C THR A 157 17.57 -0.58 14.33
N LEU A 158 17.65 0.69 13.94
CA LEU A 158 18.68 1.22 13.01
C LEU A 158 19.76 2.00 13.79
N SER A 159 19.38 2.63 14.89
CA SER A 159 20.22 3.44 15.78
C SER A 159 19.58 3.45 17.18
N THR A 160 20.39 3.69 18.22
CA THR A 160 19.91 3.79 19.61
C THR A 160 19.13 5.07 19.91
N ALA A 161 19.13 6.04 18.99
CA ALA A 161 18.38 7.28 19.15
C ALA A 161 16.94 7.14 18.66
N ALA A 162 15.98 7.78 19.35
CA ALA A 162 14.55 7.76 18.98
C ALA A 162 14.30 8.17 17.51
N TRP A 163 15.04 9.17 17.00
CA TRP A 163 14.94 9.58 15.59
C TRP A 163 15.38 8.50 14.60
N GLY A 164 16.28 7.61 15.00
CA GLY A 164 16.67 6.44 14.20
C GLY A 164 15.52 5.46 14.03
N HIS A 165 14.76 5.20 15.10
CA HIS A 165 13.55 4.37 15.05
C HIS A 165 12.45 4.99 14.19
N ILE A 166 12.24 6.31 14.30
CA ILE A 166 11.27 7.04 13.46
C ILE A 166 11.66 6.93 11.98
N ALA A 167 12.92 7.25 11.64
CA ALA A 167 13.42 7.16 10.28
C ALA A 167 13.31 5.73 9.74
N PHE A 168 13.65 4.73 10.55
CA PHE A 168 13.52 3.32 10.22
C PHE A 168 12.07 2.95 9.87
N ALA A 169 11.09 3.28 10.73
CA ALA A 169 9.69 2.96 10.51
C ALA A 169 9.13 3.63 9.25
N PHE A 170 9.47 4.91 9.01
CA PHE A 170 9.05 5.61 7.79
C PHE A 170 9.66 5.02 6.52
N ILE A 171 10.98 4.78 6.52
CA ILE A 171 11.69 4.24 5.34
C ILE A 171 11.20 2.83 5.03
N THR A 172 11.07 1.98 6.04
CA THR A 172 10.61 0.59 5.87
C THR A 172 9.18 0.57 5.34
N GLY A 173 8.25 1.31 5.96
CA GLY A 173 6.88 1.42 5.46
C GLY A 173 6.80 1.98 4.03
N PHE A 174 7.64 2.95 3.68
CA PHE A 174 7.70 3.48 2.32
C PHE A 174 8.24 2.44 1.32
N ILE A 175 9.31 1.74 1.65
CA ILE A 175 9.88 0.70 0.78
C ILE A 175 8.86 -0.42 0.57
N VAL A 176 8.26 -0.95 1.62
CA VAL A 176 7.31 -2.07 1.51
C VAL A 176 6.06 -1.66 0.74
N GLY A 177 5.55 -0.44 0.94
CA GLY A 177 4.40 0.07 0.20
C GLY A 177 4.66 0.29 -1.28
N PHE A 178 5.84 0.77 -1.68
CA PHE A 178 6.04 1.28 -3.05
C PHE A 178 7.07 0.52 -3.89
N PHE A 179 8.14 -0.03 -3.30
CA PHE A 179 9.26 -0.54 -4.11
C PHE A 179 8.92 -1.83 -4.85
N GLY A 180 8.01 -2.64 -4.34
CA GLY A 180 7.52 -3.84 -5.03
C GLY A 180 6.85 -3.50 -6.35
N THR A 181 5.89 -2.57 -6.33
CA THR A 181 5.14 -2.15 -7.53
C THR A 181 6.02 -1.38 -8.51
N ILE A 182 6.83 -0.44 -8.02
CA ILE A 182 7.78 0.31 -8.87
C ILE A 182 8.81 -0.62 -9.50
N GLY A 183 9.35 -1.57 -8.73
CA GLY A 183 10.34 -2.54 -9.21
C GLY A 183 9.81 -3.41 -10.34
N LEU A 184 8.60 -3.96 -10.17
CA LEU A 184 7.92 -4.74 -11.22
C LEU A 184 7.63 -3.89 -12.47
N ALA A 185 7.11 -2.67 -12.30
CA ALA A 185 6.81 -1.77 -13.42
C ALA A 185 8.06 -1.40 -14.23
N LEU A 186 9.20 -1.14 -13.57
CA LEU A 186 10.47 -0.87 -14.24
C LEU A 186 10.99 -2.08 -15.00
N ILE A 187 10.85 -3.28 -14.44
CA ILE A 187 11.25 -4.53 -15.09
C ILE A 187 10.42 -4.79 -16.35
N GLU A 188 9.09 -4.66 -16.26
CA GLU A 188 8.18 -4.82 -17.40
C GLU A 188 8.49 -3.80 -18.50
N HIS A 189 8.68 -2.53 -18.11
CA HIS A 189 9.05 -1.47 -19.04
C HIS A 189 10.40 -1.72 -19.72
N GLY A 190 11.39 -2.22 -18.97
CA GLY A 190 12.68 -2.62 -19.53
C GLY A 190 12.55 -3.78 -20.52
N TRP A 191 11.75 -4.80 -20.21
CA TRP A 191 11.55 -5.95 -21.11
C TRP A 191 10.79 -5.60 -22.38
N SER A 192 9.76 -4.74 -22.30
CA SER A 192 9.00 -4.33 -23.49
C SER A 192 9.83 -3.58 -24.55
N ARG A 193 11.05 -3.18 -24.20
CA ARG A 193 11.98 -2.40 -25.03
C ARG A 193 13.27 -3.14 -25.40
N ALA A 194 13.47 -4.36 -24.89
CA ALA A 194 14.66 -5.18 -25.12
C ALA A 194 14.48 -6.04 -26.38
#